data_AF-A0AAF0BK86-F1
#
_entry.id   AF-A0AAF0BK86-F1
#
_cell.length_a   1.000
_cell.length_b   1.000
_cell.length_c   1.000
_cell.angle_alpha   90.00
_cell.angle_beta   90.00
_cell.angle_gamma   90.00
#
_symmetry.space_group_name_H-M   'P 1'
#
loop_
_entity.id
_entity.type
_entity.pdbx_description
1 polymer ?
#
loop_
_entity_poly.entity_id
_entity_poly.type
_entity_poly.pdbx_seq_one_letter_code
_entity_poly.pdbx_strand_id
1 'polypeptide(L)'
;MELVSKMNVERGFSIDSWLRSKGYSLNFDYIRYAEQPTEIYTLFISKGLEQETFIIFALGNVLNIYETRGQRVDDVIKEIFT
;
A
#
# COMPACT_ATOMS: atom_id res chain seq x y z
N MET A 1 8.61 6.77 -7.56
CA MET A 1 7.99 6.48 -6.26
C MET A 1 8.18 7.65 -5.29
N GLU A 2 7.24 7.88 -4.38
CA GLU A 2 7.38 8.77 -3.21
C GLU A 2 6.74 8.12 -1.97
N LEU A 3 7.40 8.24 -0.79
CA LEU A 3 6.78 7.90 0.49
C LEU A 3 5.80 9.03 0.86
N VAL A 4 4.51 8.76 0.81
CA VAL A 4 3.48 9.78 1.05
C VAL A 4 2.95 9.76 2.48
N SER A 5 3.07 8.62 3.19
CA SER A 5 2.70 8.54 4.60
C SER A 5 3.40 7.40 5.33
N LYS A 6 3.65 7.63 6.62
CA LYS A 6 4.22 6.66 7.56
C LYS A 6 3.57 6.84 8.92
N MET A 7 3.00 5.77 9.48
CA MET A 7 2.33 5.82 10.78
C MET A 7 2.53 4.55 11.62
N ASN A 8 2.51 4.69 12.94
CA ASN A 8 2.48 3.53 13.85
C ASN A 8 1.06 2.96 13.91
N VAL A 9 0.95 1.63 13.94
CA VAL A 9 -0.30 0.90 14.04
C VAL A 9 -0.29 -0.04 15.25
N GLU A 10 -1.46 -0.20 15.85
CA GLU A 10 -1.64 -1.04 17.04
C GLU A 10 -1.89 -2.51 16.67
N ARG A 11 -1.73 -3.39 17.66
CA ARG A 11 -2.04 -4.81 17.49
C ARG A 11 -3.53 -4.98 17.17
N GLY A 12 -3.85 -5.70 16.10
CA GLY A 12 -5.22 -5.87 15.62
C GLY A 12 -5.68 -4.80 14.62
N PHE A 13 -4.78 -3.90 14.20
CA PHE A 13 -5.05 -2.94 13.11
C PHE A 13 -5.46 -3.68 11.83
N SER A 14 -6.64 -3.35 11.31
CA SER A 14 -7.14 -3.82 10.01
C SER A 14 -6.96 -2.72 8.98
N ILE A 15 -6.04 -2.95 8.05
CA ILE A 15 -5.76 -2.00 6.97
C ILE A 15 -6.93 -1.86 5.99
N ASP A 16 -7.66 -2.95 5.70
CA ASP A 16 -8.89 -2.90 4.91
C ASP A 16 -9.94 -2.00 5.59
N SER A 17 -10.18 -2.19 6.89
CA SER A 17 -11.12 -1.37 7.65
C SER A 17 -10.70 0.10 7.68
N TRP A 18 -9.40 0.38 7.86
CA TRP A 18 -8.87 1.73 7.84
C TRP A 18 -9.04 2.40 6.48
N LEU A 19 -8.71 1.72 5.38
CA LEU A 19 -8.86 2.25 4.02
C LEU A 19 -10.33 2.53 3.67
N ARG A 20 -11.23 1.61 4.01
CA ARG A 20 -12.68 1.83 3.84
C ARG A 20 -13.20 3.02 4.65
N SER A 21 -12.70 3.22 5.88
CA SER A 21 -13.07 4.38 6.71
C SER A 21 -12.66 5.73 6.10
N LYS A 22 -11.67 5.73 5.19
CA LYS A 22 -11.21 6.90 4.44
C LYS A 22 -11.93 7.07 3.09
N GLY A 23 -12.89 6.21 2.77
CA GLY A 23 -13.64 6.25 1.52
C GLY A 23 -12.90 5.65 0.32
N TYR A 24 -11.81 4.91 0.55
CA TYR A 24 -11.10 4.23 -0.53
C TYR A 24 -11.81 2.94 -0.92
N SER A 25 -11.97 2.72 -2.23
CA SER A 25 -12.42 1.45 -2.78
C SER A 25 -11.22 0.55 -3.04
N LEU A 26 -11.15 -0.57 -2.32
CA LEU A 26 -10.10 -1.56 -2.50
C LEU A 26 -10.44 -2.46 -3.68
N ASN A 27 -9.79 -2.22 -4.82
CA ASN A 27 -9.66 -3.24 -5.87
C ASN A 27 -8.37 -4.02 -5.59
N PHE A 28 -8.52 -5.19 -4.97
CA PHE A 28 -7.42 -6.11 -4.72
C PHE A 28 -7.06 -6.84 -6.01
N ASP A 29 -6.09 -6.34 -6.76
CA ASP A 29 -5.59 -7.03 -7.97
C ASP A 29 -4.36 -7.90 -7.68
N TYR A 30 -3.66 -7.67 -6.57
CA TYR A 30 -2.40 -8.36 -6.28
C TYR A 30 -2.11 -8.43 -4.78
N ILE A 31 -2.23 -9.62 -4.19
CA ILE A 31 -1.76 -9.93 -2.84
C ILE A 31 -0.59 -10.89 -2.98
N ARG A 32 0.63 -10.44 -2.64
CA ARG A 32 1.82 -11.29 -2.66
C ARG A 32 2.15 -11.75 -1.24
N TYR A 33 2.08 -13.06 -1.00
CA TYR A 33 2.67 -13.68 0.18
C TYR A 33 4.18 -13.71 0.02
N ALA A 34 4.91 -13.09 0.94
CA ALA A 34 6.37 -13.22 1.09
C ALA A 34 6.68 -13.64 2.53
N GLU A 35 7.71 -14.47 2.72
CA GLU A 35 8.04 -15.05 4.04
C GLU A 35 8.37 -13.98 5.09
N GLN A 36 8.78 -12.77 4.69
CA GLN A 36 8.69 -11.48 5.39
C GLN A 36 8.68 -10.38 4.29
N PRO A 37 7.80 -9.35 4.29
CA PRO A 37 6.89 -8.88 5.32
C PRO A 37 5.40 -9.16 5.08
N THR A 38 4.68 -9.15 6.21
CA THR A 38 3.24 -8.99 6.44
C THR A 38 2.53 -8.15 5.36
N GLU A 39 1.70 -8.81 4.55
CA GLU A 39 0.60 -8.26 3.74
C GLU A 39 0.89 -6.93 3.01
N ILE A 40 1.33 -7.02 1.75
CA ILE A 40 1.44 -5.87 0.84
C ILE A 40 0.11 -5.70 0.10
N TYR A 41 -0.45 -4.50 0.17
CA TYR A 41 -1.67 -4.10 -0.49
C TYR A 41 -1.37 -3.09 -1.58
N THR A 42 -1.90 -3.33 -2.77
CA THR A 42 -1.91 -2.34 -3.85
C THR A 42 -3.29 -1.67 -3.86
N LEU A 43 -3.30 -0.34 -3.73
CA LEU A 43 -4.52 0.47 -3.79
C LEU A 43 -4.52 1.29 -5.08
N PHE A 44 -5.59 1.19 -5.84
CA PHE A 44 -5.83 2.02 -7.02
C PHE A 44 -6.85 3.10 -6.69
N ILE A 45 -6.45 4.37 -6.80
CA ILE A 45 -7.34 5.51 -6.62
C ILE A 45 -7.51 6.18 -7.97
N SER A 46 -8.75 6.23 -8.47
CA SER A 46 -9.08 6.99 -9.68
C SER A 46 -9.59 8.38 -9.28
N LYS A 47 -8.94 9.43 -9.79
CA LYS A 47 -9.39 10.83 -9.63
C LYS A 47 -9.59 11.44 -11.02
N GLY A 48 -10.84 11.45 -11.49
CA GLY A 48 -11.14 11.85 -12.87
C GLY A 48 -10.60 10.83 -13.88
N LEU A 49 -9.75 11.27 -14.82
CA LEU A 49 -9.09 10.40 -15.81
C LEU A 49 -7.74 9.84 -15.34
N GLU A 50 -7.23 10.32 -14.20
CA GLU A 50 -5.94 9.90 -13.65
C GLU A 50 -6.14 8.73 -12.69
N GLN A 51 -5.30 7.70 -12.83
CA GLN A 51 -5.26 6.57 -11.91
C GLN A 51 -3.93 6.60 -11.16
N GLU A 52 -4.01 6.88 -9.87
CA GLU A 52 -2.89 6.81 -8.95
C GLU A 52 -2.83 5.40 -8.36
N THR A 53 -1.63 4.85 -8.28
CA THR A 53 -1.38 3.54 -7.68
C THR A 53 -0.54 3.73 -6.43
N PHE A 54 -1.00 3.15 -5.33
CA PHE A 54 -0.33 3.18 -4.05
C PHE A 54 0.05 1.78 -3.62
N ILE A 55 1.20 1.65 -2.97
CA ILE A 55 1.66 0.43 -2.32
C ILE A 55 1.64 0.69 -0.82
N ILE A 56 0.95 -0.18 -0.11
CA ILE A 56 0.72 -0.07 1.32
C ILE A 56 1.16 -1.35 1.99
N PHE A 57 2.02 -1.26 2.99
CA PHE A 57 2.49 -2.45 3.73
C PHE A 57 2.89 -2.10 5.16
N ALA A 58 2.87 -3.10 6.02
CA ALA A 58 3.31 -2.97 7.42
C ALA A 58 4.65 -3.68 7.64
N LEU A 59 5.61 -2.96 8.23
CA LEU A 59 6.86 -3.50 8.77
C LEU A 59 6.85 -3.36 10.29
N GLY A 60 6.66 -4.48 10.99
CA GLY A 60 6.45 -4.46 12.43
C GLY A 60 5.18 -3.68 12.79
N ASN A 61 5.31 -2.65 13.62
CA ASN A 61 4.21 -1.75 13.99
C ASN A 61 4.12 -0.50 13.11
N VAL A 62 4.83 -0.44 11.99
CA VAL A 62 4.89 0.74 11.13
C VAL A 62 4.22 0.46 9.80
N LEU A 63 3.16 1.22 9.50
CA LEU A 63 2.53 1.25 8.19
C LEU A 63 3.23 2.27 7.29
N ASN A 64 3.55 1.85 6.07
CA ASN A 64 4.14 2.69 5.03
C ASN A 64 3.19 2.75 3.83
N ILE A 65 3.04 3.95 3.26
CA ILE A 65 2.23 4.20 2.07
C ILE A 65 3.11 4.92 1.06
N TYR A 66 3.27 4.30 -0.11
CA TYR A 66 4.03 4.83 -1.22
C TYR A 66 3.13 5.07 -2.42
N GLU A 67 3.34 6.17 -3.13
CA GLU A 67 2.76 6.41 -4.44
C GLU A 67 3.75 5.93 -5.51
N THR A 68 3.29 5.11 -6.47
CA THR A 68 4.17 4.59 -7.53
C THR A 68 4.51 5.66 -8.57
N ARG A 69 3.70 6.73 -8.69
CA ARG A 69 3.82 7.77 -9.74
C ARG A 69 3.89 7.16 -11.16
N GLY A 70 3.09 6.14 -11.42
CA GLY A 70 3.04 5.43 -12.70
C GLY A 70 4.11 4.34 -12.91
N GLN A 71 5.00 4.11 -11.94
CA GLN A 71 5.93 2.97 -11.99
C GLN A 71 5.20 1.64 -11.78
N ARG A 72 5.75 0.56 -12.33
CA ARG A 72 5.25 -0.81 -12.12
C ARG A 72 5.43 -1.20 -10.66
N VAL A 73 4.38 -1.76 -10.06
CA VAL A 73 4.37 -2.17 -8.65
C VAL A 73 5.55 -3.09 -8.29
N ASP A 74 5.89 -4.06 -9.15
CA ASP A 74 7.01 -4.98 -8.93
C ASP A 74 8.38 -4.29 -8.82
N ASP A 75 8.60 -3.24 -9.61
CA ASP A 75 9.86 -2.50 -9.61
C ASP A 75 9.96 -1.66 -8.33
N VAL A 76 8.85 -1.04 -7.93
CA VAL A 76 8.75 -0.26 -6.69
C VAL A 76 8.97 -1.13 -5.45
N ILE A 77 8.37 -2.32 -5.41
CA ILE A 77 8.57 -3.27 -4.29
C ILE A 77 10.05 -3.67 -4.20
N LYS A 78 10.73 -3.93 -5.32
CA LYS A 78 12.18 -4.23 -5.30
C LYS A 78 12.98 -3.07 -4.74
N GLU A 79 12.71 -1.84 -5.19
CA GLU A 79 13.41 -0.65 -4.68
C GLU A 79 13.24 -0.43 -3.16
N ILE A 80 12.09 -0.82 -2.59
CA ILE A 80 11.81 -0.66 -1.15
C ILE A 80 12.58 -1.69 -0.30
N PHE A 81 12.77 -2.91 -0.81
CA PHE A 81 13.30 -4.04 -0.05
C PHE A 81 14.73 -4.46 -0.43
N THR A 82 15.42 -3.68 -1.27
CA THR A 82 16.83 -3.89 -1.65
C THR A 82 17.71 -2.77 -1.11
#